data_AF-A0A1I3QGG1-F1
#
_entry.id   AF-A0A1I3QGG1-F1
#
_cell.length_a   1.000
_cell.length_b   1.000
_cell.length_c   1.000
_cell.angle_alpha   90.00
_cell.angle_beta   90.00
_cell.angle_gamma   90.00
#
_symmetry.space_group_name_H-M   'P 1'
#
loop_
_entity.id
_entity.type
_entity.pdbx_description
1 polymer ?
#
loop_
_entity_poly.entity_id
_entity_poly.type
_entity_poly.pdbx_seq_one_letter_code
_entity_poly.pdbx_strand_id
1 'polypeptide(L)'
;MAGGWSKQGSGIPLADRVRAGSPGTPSPVPDPEETCPARHCWVADAVDRHGAKRPGLLVEWRPGVTSWEGRVVYAARLRPDGWLLVEEWVPAALLTPA
;
A
#
# COMPACT_ATOMS: atom_id res chain seq x y z
N MET A 1 -17.45 -41.51 -24.83
CA MET A 1 -17.95 -40.13 -24.98
C MET A 1 -17.52 -39.34 -23.76
N ALA A 2 -16.35 -38.71 -23.80
CA ALA A 2 -15.83 -37.90 -22.70
C ALA A 2 -16.30 -36.46 -22.88
N GLY A 3 -17.19 -36.01 -22.01
CA GLY A 3 -17.59 -34.61 -21.91
C GLY A 3 -17.03 -34.00 -20.62
N GLY A 4 -16.66 -32.71 -20.68
CA GLY A 4 -16.59 -31.88 -19.48
C GLY A 4 -15.25 -31.20 -19.23
N TRP A 5 -14.88 -30.26 -20.09
CA TRP A 5 -14.05 -29.12 -19.69
C TRP A 5 -14.95 -28.19 -18.85
N SER A 6 -14.73 -28.10 -17.53
CA SER A 6 -14.94 -26.88 -16.73
C SER A 6 -14.70 -27.15 -15.24
N LYS A 7 -13.50 -26.83 -14.75
CA LYS A 7 -13.33 -26.28 -13.40
C LYS A 7 -12.23 -25.22 -13.44
N GLN A 8 -12.49 -24.11 -14.11
CA GLN A 8 -11.80 -22.86 -13.80
C GLN A 8 -12.35 -22.32 -12.48
N GLY A 9 -11.47 -22.14 -11.49
CA GLY A 9 -11.66 -21.19 -10.39
C GLY A 9 -12.56 -21.62 -9.23
N SER A 10 -12.11 -22.55 -8.38
CA SER A 10 -12.67 -22.74 -7.03
C SER A 10 -12.03 -21.77 -6.02
N GLY A 11 -12.53 -20.55 -5.92
CA GLY A 11 -12.10 -19.65 -4.84
C GLY A 11 -13.06 -18.48 -4.60
N ILE A 12 -13.50 -18.32 -3.35
CA ILE A 12 -14.16 -17.10 -2.87
C ILE A 12 -13.12 -15.97 -2.90
N PRO A 13 -13.42 -14.82 -3.54
CA PRO A 13 -12.53 -13.65 -3.55
C PRO A 13 -12.17 -13.17 -2.14
N LEU A 14 -10.97 -12.61 -1.96
CA LEU A 14 -10.38 -12.26 -0.65
C LEU A 14 -11.23 -11.25 0.14
N ALA A 15 -11.87 -10.30 -0.54
CA ALA A 15 -12.72 -9.27 0.07
C ALA A 15 -14.16 -9.76 0.35
N ASP A 16 -14.65 -10.73 -0.41
CA ASP A 16 -16.05 -11.19 -0.36
C ASP A 16 -16.35 -12.18 0.77
N ARG A 17 -15.34 -12.46 1.61
CA ARG A 17 -15.51 -13.14 2.89
C ARG A 17 -15.97 -12.19 4.00
N VAL A 18 -15.93 -10.87 3.77
CA VAL A 18 -16.27 -9.88 4.80
C VAL A 18 -17.79 -9.61 4.77
N ARG A 19 -18.53 -10.22 5.69
CA ARG A 19 -19.93 -9.87 5.96
C ARG A 19 -20.00 -8.78 7.03
N ALA A 20 -19.96 -7.50 6.63
CA ALA A 20 -20.22 -6.40 7.55
C ALA A 20 -21.73 -6.11 7.59
N GLY A 21 -22.43 -6.71 8.56
CA GLY A 21 -23.85 -6.44 8.78
C GLY A 21 -24.56 -7.43 9.68
N SER A 22 -24.12 -7.57 10.93
CA SER A 22 -24.98 -8.08 12.00
C SER A 22 -24.94 -7.06 13.14
N PRO A 23 -26.03 -6.31 13.40
CA PRO A 23 -26.06 -5.36 14.50
C PRO A 23 -26.22 -6.15 15.80
N GLY A 24 -25.14 -6.28 16.58
CA GLY A 24 -25.27 -6.87 17.92
C GLY A 24 -23.99 -7.30 18.61
N THR A 25 -22.88 -7.51 17.91
CA THR A 25 -21.63 -7.88 18.59
C THR A 25 -20.83 -6.62 18.91
N PRO A 26 -20.52 -6.32 20.19
CA PRO A 26 -19.61 -5.23 20.51
C PRO A 26 -18.27 -5.51 19.82
N SER A 27 -17.82 -4.58 18.97
CA SER A 27 -16.49 -4.67 18.38
C SER A 27 -15.47 -4.83 19.51
N PRO A 28 -14.58 -5.82 19.45
CA PRO A 28 -13.44 -5.86 20.35
C PRO A 28 -12.70 -4.53 20.21
N VAL A 29 -12.25 -3.97 21.34
CA VAL A 29 -11.35 -2.82 21.32
C VAL A 29 -10.16 -3.24 20.46
N PRO A 30 -9.87 -2.55 19.34
CA PRO A 30 -8.81 -2.97 18.44
C PRO A 30 -7.50 -3.00 19.24
N ASP A 31 -6.78 -4.11 19.15
CA ASP A 31 -5.45 -4.18 19.74
C ASP A 31 -4.60 -3.07 19.08
N PRO A 32 -3.87 -2.25 19.85
CA PRO A 32 -3.06 -1.18 19.28
C PRO A 32 -1.98 -1.71 18.32
N GLU A 33 -1.59 -2.98 18.45
CA GLU A 33 -0.70 -3.70 17.53
C GLU A 33 -1.40 -4.20 16.24
N GLU A 34 -2.74 -4.20 16.22
CA GLU A 34 -3.56 -4.66 15.08
C GLU A 34 -3.84 -3.53 14.07
N THR A 35 -3.47 -2.30 14.42
CA THR A 35 -3.59 -1.17 13.51
C THR A 35 -2.48 -1.24 12.48
N CYS A 36 -2.83 -1.54 11.23
CA CYS A 36 -1.91 -1.48 10.09
C CYS A 36 -1.08 -0.19 10.18
N PRO A 37 0.26 -0.27 10.29
CA PRO A 37 1.11 0.91 10.51
C PRO A 37 1.21 1.79 9.26
N ALA A 38 0.76 1.26 8.12
CA ALA A 38 0.82 1.93 6.85
C ALA A 38 -0.03 3.21 6.84
N ARG A 39 0.53 4.30 6.34
CA ARG A 39 -0.15 5.60 6.22
C ARG A 39 -0.06 6.08 4.79
N HIS A 40 -1.15 6.61 4.26
CA HIS A 40 -1.10 7.33 2.99
C HIS A 40 -0.26 8.60 3.17
N CYS A 41 0.67 8.84 2.24
CA CYS A 41 1.48 10.03 2.18
C CYS A 41 1.68 10.49 0.73
N TRP A 42 2.07 11.73 0.55
CA TRP A 42 2.56 12.27 -0.71
C TRP A 42 4.10 12.33 -0.72
N VAL A 43 4.71 11.74 -1.74
CA VAL A 43 6.15 11.76 -2.01
C VAL A 43 6.47 12.91 -2.96
N ALA A 44 7.28 13.88 -2.53
CA ALA A 44 7.53 15.11 -3.27
C ALA A 44 8.56 14.99 -4.40
N ASP A 45 9.62 14.20 -4.20
CA ASP A 45 10.70 13.99 -5.16
C ASP A 45 10.77 12.50 -5.55
N ALA A 46 9.73 12.06 -6.27
CA ALA A 46 9.69 10.69 -6.78
C ALA A 46 10.84 10.42 -7.75
N VAL A 47 11.33 9.17 -7.75
CA VAL A 47 12.50 8.74 -8.53
C VAL A 47 12.36 8.94 -10.04
N ASP A 48 11.13 9.06 -10.57
CA ASP A 48 10.88 9.37 -11.98
C ASP A 48 11.13 10.85 -12.36
N ARG A 49 11.40 11.71 -11.37
CA ARG A 49 11.79 13.12 -11.51
C ARG A 49 10.87 13.93 -12.42
N HIS A 50 9.59 13.58 -12.46
CA HIS A 50 8.59 14.32 -13.23
C HIS A 50 8.09 15.59 -12.52
N GLY A 51 8.68 15.96 -11.38
CA GLY A 51 8.36 17.17 -10.62
C GLY A 51 6.97 17.19 -9.97
N ALA A 52 6.20 16.11 -10.12
CA ALA A 52 4.87 15.96 -9.55
C ALA A 52 4.90 15.01 -8.36
N LYS A 53 4.20 15.38 -7.28
CA LYS A 53 4.04 14.51 -6.11
C LYS A 53 3.43 13.16 -6.49
N ARG A 54 3.79 12.10 -5.77
CA ARG A 54 3.21 10.76 -5.95
C ARG A 54 2.43 10.33 -4.71
N PRO A 55 1.25 9.73 -4.87
CA PRO A 55 0.60 9.04 -3.76
C PRO A 55 1.42 7.81 -3.41
N GLY A 56 1.68 7.62 -2.12
CA GLY A 56 2.50 6.54 -1.62
C GLY A 56 1.99 6.00 -0.29
N LEU A 57 2.48 4.83 0.06
CA LEU A 57 2.20 4.18 1.32
C LEU A 57 3.47 4.20 2.16
N LEU A 58 3.50 5.02 3.20
CA LEU A 58 4.54 5.00 4.23
C LEU A 58 4.31 3.80 5.12
N VAL A 59 5.31 2.91 5.23
CA VAL A 59 5.19 1.64 5.95
C VAL A 59 6.09 1.55 7.17
N GLU A 60 7.19 2.31 7.20
CA GLU A 60 8.22 2.18 8.24
C GLU A 60 9.01 3.48 8.40
N TRP A 61 9.57 3.72 9.59
CA TRP A 61 10.50 4.82 9.86
C TRP A 61 11.85 4.28 10.34
N ARG A 62 12.94 4.91 9.92
CA ARG A 62 14.28 4.67 10.45
C ARG A 62 15.07 5.97 10.65
N PRO A 63 16.04 5.99 11.57
CA PRO A 63 17.03 7.07 11.58
C PRO A 63 17.93 6.96 10.34
N GLY A 64 18.05 8.04 9.58
CA GLY A 64 19.06 8.18 8.51
C GLY A 64 20.30 8.93 9.01
N VAL A 65 21.26 9.17 8.11
CA VAL A 65 22.54 9.83 8.45
C VAL A 65 22.34 11.27 8.93
N THR A 66 21.41 12.00 8.31
CA THR A 66 21.16 13.43 8.60
C THR A 66 19.74 13.69 9.10
N SER A 67 18.78 12.82 8.80
CA SER A 67 17.38 12.98 9.14
C SER A 67 16.68 11.63 9.19
N TRP A 68 15.48 11.58 9.78
CA TRP A 68 14.62 10.41 9.67
C TRP A 68 14.24 10.13 8.22
N GLU A 69 14.15 8.86 7.88
CA GLU A 69 13.71 8.38 6.57
C GLU A 69 12.47 7.50 6.74
N GLY A 70 11.52 7.67 5.83
CA GLY A 70 10.33 6.83 5.73
C GLY A 70 10.48 5.84 4.58
N ARG A 71 10.18 4.56 4.83
CA ARG A 71 10.09 3.55 3.77
C ARG A 71 8.74 3.70 3.09
N VAL A 72 8.75 3.97 1.80
CA VAL A 72 7.53 4.25 1.03
C VAL A 72 7.42 3.32 -0.17
N VAL A 73 6.19 2.87 -0.45
CA VAL A 73 5.83 2.19 -1.70
C VAL A 73 4.97 3.12 -2.54
N TYR A 74 5.35 3.37 -3.80
CA TYR A 74 4.59 4.23 -4.71
C TYR A 74 4.83 3.86 -6.18
N ALA A 75 3.97 4.36 -7.08
CA ALA A 75 4.11 4.14 -8.52
C ALA A 75 5.00 5.22 -9.16
N ALA A 76 5.96 4.82 -9.98
CA ALA A 76 6.86 5.71 -10.71
C ALA A 76 7.03 5.28 -12.17
N ARG A 77 7.21 6.24 -13.08
CA ARG A 77 7.46 5.97 -14.50
C ARG A 77 8.94 5.90 -14.81
N LEU A 78 9.55 4.76 -14.49
CA LEU A 78 10.98 4.51 -14.70
C LEU A 78 11.33 4.06 -16.12
N ARG A 79 10.33 3.72 -16.93
CA ARG A 79 10.49 3.31 -18.34
C ARG A 79 9.56 4.17 -19.20
N PRO A 80 9.93 4.47 -20.46
CA PRO A 80 9.07 5.23 -21.36
C PRO A 80 7.65 4.66 -21.46
N ASP A 81 7.54 3.33 -21.47
CA ASP A 81 6.30 2.62 -21.80
C ASP A 81 5.61 2.00 -20.59
N GLY A 82 6.00 2.33 -19.35
CA GLY A 82 5.42 1.65 -18.20
C GLY A 82 5.65 2.26 -16.83
N TRP A 83 4.72 1.92 -15.93
CA TRP A 83 4.77 2.22 -14.51
C TRP A 83 5.34 1.04 -13.74
N LEU A 84 6.12 1.33 -12.71
CA LEU A 84 6.65 0.34 -11.78
C LEU A 84 6.29 0.76 -10.35
N LEU A 85 6.14 -0.23 -9.48
CA LEU A 85 6.14 0.02 -8.04
C LEU A 85 7.59 0.17 -7.57
N VAL A 86 7.85 1.24 -6.86
CA VAL A 86 9.12 1.55 -6.24
C VAL A 86 8.94 1.43 -4.74
N GLU A 87 9.93 0.82 -4.10
CA GLU A 87 10.06 0.80 -2.66
C GLU A 87 11.42 1.39 -2.31
N GLU A 88 11.44 2.47 -1.53
CA GLU A 88 12.67 3.12 -1.13
C GLU A 88 12.55 3.84 0.21
N TRP A 89 13.69 4.21 0.77
CA TRP A 89 13.78 5.09 1.94
C TRP A 89 13.90 6.53 1.48
N VAL A 90 12.93 7.36 1.86
CA VAL A 90 12.85 8.78 1.48
C VAL A 90 13.01 9.66 2.72
N PRO A 91 13.83 10.72 2.66
CA PRO A 91 13.90 11.72 3.73
C PRO A 91 12.53 12.23 4.17
N ALA A 92 12.29 12.33 5.48
CA ALA A 92 11.00 12.76 6.03
C ALA A 92 10.53 14.11 5.47
N ALA A 93 11.45 15.02 5.14
CA ALA A 93 11.15 16.33 4.55
C ALA A 93 10.47 16.25 3.16
N LEU A 94 10.56 15.11 2.48
CA LEU A 94 9.94 14.86 1.18
C LEU A 94 8.61 14.11 1.28
N LEU A 95 8.19 13.77 2.51
CA LEU A 95 6.93 13.07 2.79
C LEU A 95 5.94 14.06 3.42
N THR A 96 4.73 14.15 2.86
CA THR A 96 3.65 14.98 3.43
C THR A 96 2.41 14.12 3.70
N PRO A 97 1.69 14.34 4.81
CA PRO A 97 0.41 13.66 5.07
C PRO A 97 -0.60 13.93 3.95
N ALA A 98 -1.52 13.00 3.76
CA ALA A 98 -2.59 13.10 2.77
C ALA A 98 -3.76 13.99 3.20
#